data_AF-A0A3N9TYI6-F1
#
_entry.id   AF-A0A3N9TYI6-F1
#
_cell.length_a   1.000
_cell.length_b   1.000
_cell.length_c   1.000
_cell.angle_alpha   90.00
_cell.angle_beta   90.00
_cell.angle_gamma   90.00
#
_symmetry.space_group_name_H-M   'P 1'
#
loop_
_entity.id
_entity.type
_entity.pdbx_description
1 polymer ?
#
loop_
_entity_poly.entity_id
_entity_poly.type
_entity_poly.pdbx_seq_one_letter_code
_entity_poly.pdbx_strand_id
1 'polypeptide(L)'
;MSRELISEGDWDISHVAPLCQARLNETAAVEDIFAHDRHFRETAQYAQMHQAVARYRSGECTDPAQQGAYWCRSEEDIARYFETLSRAYHGIRRHGYKTQQELARQHPDDSRHPDDEMQVLITRDGEVVLGYGGSHRLAIVQLLGLASVPVRVVAIHPRWLDRFQQRKHSLRSCLHHASRAAADISSTALRRDNRSR
;
A
#
# COMPACT_ATOMS: atom_id res chain seq x y z
N MET A 1 -11.81 -15.06 19.14
CA MET A 1 -11.39 -13.96 18.26
C MET A 1 -11.41 -12.68 19.08
N SER A 2 -10.40 -11.81 18.96
CA SER A 2 -10.60 -10.42 19.30
C SER A 2 -11.65 -9.87 18.32
N ARG A 3 -12.76 -9.34 18.84
CA ARG A 3 -13.82 -8.69 18.05
C ARG A 3 -13.32 -7.47 17.25
N GLU A 4 -12.05 -7.12 17.41
CA GLU A 4 -11.39 -5.91 16.91
C GLU A 4 -11.18 -5.87 15.40
N LEU A 5 -11.15 -7.01 14.70
CA LEU A 5 -10.95 -7.04 13.24
C LEU A 5 -12.26 -7.08 12.44
N ILE A 6 -13.41 -7.30 13.09
CA ILE A 6 -14.70 -7.34 12.40
C ILE A 6 -15.23 -5.91 12.34
N SER A 7 -15.41 -5.39 11.14
CA SER A 7 -15.91 -4.03 10.92
C SER A 7 -17.16 -4.07 10.07
N GLU A 8 -18.28 -3.64 10.64
CA GLU A 8 -19.56 -3.53 9.94
C GLU A 8 -19.69 -2.22 9.16
N GLY A 9 -20.70 -2.13 8.29
CA GLY A 9 -20.99 -0.93 7.48
C GLY A 9 -20.54 -1.04 6.03
N ASP A 10 -20.71 0.06 5.28
CA ASP A 10 -20.48 0.10 3.83
C ASP A 10 -19.12 0.70 3.44
N TRP A 11 -18.12 0.55 4.31
CA TRP A 11 -16.76 1.02 4.07
C TRP A 11 -16.14 0.40 2.81
N ASP A 12 -16.54 -0.82 2.47
CA ASP A 12 -16.05 -1.56 1.31
C ASP A 12 -16.76 -1.20 -0.02
N ILE A 13 -17.82 -0.40 0.02
CA ILE A 13 -18.50 0.10 -1.20
C ILE A 13 -17.91 1.43 -1.65
N SER A 14 -17.58 2.29 -0.69
CA SER A 14 -17.33 3.71 -0.96
C SER A 14 -15.89 4.14 -0.67
N HIS A 15 -15.11 3.37 0.10
CA HIS A 15 -13.81 3.81 0.64
C HIS A 15 -12.66 2.84 0.34
N VAL A 16 -12.82 1.93 -0.63
CA VAL A 16 -11.78 0.96 -0.98
C VAL A 16 -11.47 0.98 -2.47
N ALA A 17 -10.18 1.04 -2.79
CA ALA A 17 -9.66 0.82 -4.13
C ALA A 17 -9.09 -0.61 -4.19
N PRO A 18 -9.33 -1.37 -5.27
CA PRO A 18 -8.64 -2.64 -5.52
C PRO A 18 -7.11 -2.49 -5.39
N LEU A 19 -6.39 -3.55 -5.03
CA LEU A 19 -4.91 -3.53 -4.95
C LEU A 19 -4.23 -3.08 -6.26
N CYS A 20 -4.89 -3.25 -7.41
CA CYS A 20 -4.41 -2.78 -8.71
C CYS A 20 -4.64 -1.26 -8.95
N GLN A 21 -5.39 -0.60 -8.08
CA GLN A 21 -5.63 0.84 -8.08
C GLN A 21 -4.96 1.51 -6.86
N ALA A 22 -3.76 1.03 -6.47
CA ALA A 22 -2.90 1.81 -5.59
C ALA A 22 -2.85 3.26 -6.09
N ARG A 23 -2.95 4.22 -5.16
CA ARG A 23 -3.12 5.64 -5.47
C ARG A 23 -2.16 6.05 -6.60
N LEU A 24 -2.75 6.57 -7.68
CA LEU A 24 -2.08 6.70 -8.99
C LEU A 24 -0.76 7.47 -8.90
N ASN A 25 -0.69 8.49 -8.04
CA ASN A 25 0.50 9.33 -7.88
C ASN A 25 1.67 8.56 -7.25
N GLU A 26 1.41 7.76 -6.21
CA GLU A 26 2.42 6.95 -5.55
C GLU A 26 2.96 5.84 -6.47
N THR A 27 2.07 5.19 -7.23
CA THR A 27 2.46 4.17 -8.22
C THR A 27 3.28 4.79 -9.34
N ALA A 28 2.80 5.90 -9.92
CA ALA A 28 3.49 6.61 -10.98
C ALA A 28 4.85 7.13 -10.52
N ALA A 29 4.98 7.65 -9.29
CA ALA A 29 6.27 8.10 -8.77
C ALA A 29 7.29 6.96 -8.64
N VAL A 30 6.85 5.77 -8.21
CA VAL A 30 7.71 4.57 -8.15
C VAL A 30 8.17 4.15 -9.55
N GLU A 31 7.27 4.15 -10.53
CA GLU A 31 7.62 3.83 -11.93
C GLU A 31 8.54 4.89 -12.55
N ASP A 32 8.21 6.17 -12.41
CA ASP A 32 9.02 7.31 -12.87
C ASP A 32 10.46 7.19 -12.37
N ILE A 33 10.65 6.99 -11.06
CA ILE A 33 11.97 6.98 -10.45
C ILE A 33 12.73 5.70 -10.79
N PHE A 34 12.11 4.52 -10.64
CA PHE A 34 12.85 3.27 -10.62
C PHE A 34 12.74 2.45 -11.92
N ALA A 35 11.75 2.72 -12.76
CA ALA A 35 11.62 2.10 -14.09
C ALA A 35 12.10 3.03 -15.21
N HIS A 36 11.87 4.34 -15.06
CA HIS A 36 12.19 5.35 -16.08
C HIS A 36 13.39 6.24 -15.73
N ASP A 37 14.08 5.99 -14.61
CA ASP A 37 15.28 6.70 -14.15
C ASP A 37 15.09 8.22 -14.06
N ARG A 38 13.87 8.67 -13.74
CA ARG A 38 13.56 10.10 -13.58
C ARG A 38 13.97 10.58 -12.20
N HIS A 39 14.45 11.83 -12.14
CA HIS A 39 14.73 12.44 -10.85
C HIS A 39 13.42 12.67 -10.08
N PHE A 40 13.40 12.40 -8.76
CA PHE A 40 12.16 12.48 -7.97
C PHE A 40 11.47 13.84 -8.03
N ARG A 41 12.23 14.92 -8.23
CA ARG A 41 11.73 16.30 -8.40
C ARG A 41 10.84 16.50 -9.63
N GLU A 42 10.89 15.57 -10.57
CA GLU A 42 10.10 15.61 -11.80
C GLU A 42 8.81 14.78 -11.72
N THR A 43 8.57 14.12 -10.59
CA THR A 43 7.37 13.30 -10.37
C THR A 43 6.17 14.15 -10.00
N ALA A 44 4.97 13.69 -10.37
CA ALA A 44 3.72 14.33 -9.97
C ALA A 44 3.56 14.37 -8.44
N GLN A 45 4.04 13.33 -7.73
CA GLN A 45 4.03 13.28 -6.28
C GLN A 45 4.88 14.40 -5.66
N TYR A 46 6.10 14.63 -6.16
CA TYR A 46 6.92 15.74 -5.66
C TYR A 46 6.24 17.09 -5.86
N ALA A 47 5.67 17.34 -7.05
CA ALA A 47 4.95 18.59 -7.33
C ALA A 47 3.80 18.82 -6.34
N GLN A 48 3.00 17.78 -6.05
CA GLN A 48 1.93 17.83 -5.06
C GLN A 48 2.46 18.13 -3.66
N MET A 49 3.48 17.40 -3.20
CA MET A 49 4.07 17.60 -1.87
C MET A 49 4.67 18.99 -1.71
N HIS A 50 5.38 19.47 -2.73
CA HIS A 50 6.00 20.79 -2.77
C HIS A 50 4.93 21.89 -2.68
N GLN A 51 3.84 21.80 -3.44
CA GLN A 51 2.73 22.76 -3.37
C GLN A 51 2.07 22.76 -1.98
N ALA A 52 1.81 21.59 -1.41
CA ALA A 52 1.22 21.46 -0.08
C ALA A 52 2.12 22.09 1.01
N VAL A 53 3.42 21.82 0.97
CA VAL A 53 4.40 22.44 1.87
C VAL A 53 4.48 23.96 1.67
N ALA A 54 4.46 24.45 0.43
CA ALA A 54 4.49 25.88 0.15
C ALA A 54 3.28 26.60 0.76
N ARG A 55 2.07 26.06 0.61
CA ARG A 55 0.84 26.60 1.22
C ARG A 55 0.87 26.57 2.75
N TYR A 56 1.48 25.54 3.33
CA TYR A 56 1.69 25.49 4.78
C TYR A 56 2.63 26.60 5.25
N ARG A 57 3.73 26.82 4.54
CA ARG A 57 4.72 27.85 4.88
C ARG A 57 4.20 29.28 4.67
N SER A 58 3.28 29.49 3.73
CA SER A 58 2.61 30.78 3.52
C SER A 58 1.48 31.06 4.53
N GLY A 59 1.10 30.06 5.34
CA GLY A 59 -0.01 30.16 6.30
C GLY A 59 -1.39 29.93 5.69
N GLU A 60 -1.49 29.55 4.41
CA GLU A 60 -2.76 29.24 3.74
C GLU A 60 -3.38 27.91 4.19
N CYS A 61 -2.58 27.03 4.81
CA CYS A 61 -3.09 25.82 5.44
C CYS A 61 -2.35 25.50 6.74
N THR A 62 -3.05 24.86 7.67
CA THR A 62 -2.52 24.48 8.99
C THR A 62 -1.83 23.11 9.00
N ASP A 63 -2.26 22.20 8.12
CA ASP A 63 -1.71 20.85 8.02
C ASP A 63 -1.54 20.41 6.55
N PRO A 64 -0.30 20.38 6.02
CA PRO A 64 -0.06 19.96 4.64
C PRO A 64 -0.23 18.44 4.45
N ALA A 65 -0.32 17.64 5.53
CA ALA A 65 -0.62 16.21 5.42
C ALA A 65 -1.97 15.97 4.73
N GLN A 66 -2.96 16.82 5.02
CA GLN A 66 -4.30 16.76 4.41
C GLN A 66 -4.29 17.03 2.90
N GLN A 67 -3.19 17.59 2.38
CA GLN A 67 -3.00 17.88 0.95
C GLN A 67 -2.01 16.91 0.28
N GLY A 68 -1.57 15.87 0.99
CA GLY A 68 -0.68 14.84 0.46
C GLY A 68 0.81 15.06 0.76
N ALA A 69 1.18 16.01 1.64
CA ALA A 69 2.58 16.16 2.07
C ALA A 69 3.02 15.16 3.14
N TYR A 70 2.11 14.31 3.64
CA TYR A 70 2.38 13.40 4.77
C TYR A 70 2.99 14.16 5.97
N TRP A 71 4.13 13.70 6.49
CA TRP A 71 4.85 14.35 7.59
C TRP A 71 5.73 15.53 7.14
N CYS A 72 5.83 15.81 5.83
CA CYS A 72 6.72 16.86 5.32
C CYS A 72 6.17 18.26 5.62
N ARG A 73 7.06 19.14 6.06
CA ARG A 73 6.82 20.56 6.40
C ARG A 73 7.86 21.50 5.76
N SER A 74 8.91 20.96 5.15
CA SER A 74 9.92 21.71 4.38
C SER A 74 10.34 20.98 3.10
N GLU A 75 11.14 21.62 2.26
CA GLU A 75 11.70 20.99 1.06
C GLU A 75 12.70 19.87 1.43
N GLU A 76 13.46 20.07 2.50
CA GLU A 76 14.39 19.06 3.04
C GLU A 76 13.63 17.82 3.53
N ASP A 77 12.44 17.98 4.11
CA ASP A 77 11.58 16.86 4.47
C ASP A 77 11.16 16.05 3.24
N ILE A 78 10.80 16.72 2.15
CA ILE A 78 10.43 16.06 0.89
C ILE A 78 11.63 15.28 0.34
N ALA A 79 12.84 15.86 0.37
CA ALA A 79 14.05 15.14 -0.04
C ALA A 79 14.28 13.87 0.83
N ARG A 80 14.20 14.00 2.17
CA ARG A 80 14.31 12.87 3.11
C ARG A 80 13.24 11.79 2.89
N TYR A 81 12.03 12.21 2.51
CA TYR A 81 10.95 11.31 2.16
C TYR A 81 11.32 10.44 0.94
N PHE A 82 11.81 11.05 -0.15
CA PHE A 82 12.20 10.31 -1.35
C PHE A 82 13.49 9.48 -1.14
N GLU A 83 14.39 9.89 -0.27
CA GLU A 83 15.50 9.03 0.17
C GLU A 83 14.97 7.77 0.86
N THR A 84 13.98 7.90 1.74
CA THR A 84 13.38 6.76 2.44
C THR A 84 12.70 5.82 1.45
N LEU A 85 12.02 6.36 0.44
CA LEU A 85 11.44 5.58 -0.66
C LEU A 85 12.52 4.82 -1.43
N SER A 86 13.64 5.47 -1.76
CA SER A 86 14.78 4.88 -2.46
C SER A 86 15.44 3.77 -1.66
N ARG A 87 15.66 3.98 -0.35
CA ARG A 87 16.17 2.94 0.56
C ARG A 87 15.23 1.73 0.60
N ALA A 88 13.92 1.95 0.67
CA ALA A 88 12.94 0.86 0.64
C ALA A 88 13.00 0.08 -0.68
N TYR A 89 13.04 0.77 -1.82
CA TYR A 89 13.17 0.11 -3.14
C TYR A 89 14.44 -0.74 -3.22
N HIS A 90 15.60 -0.16 -2.93
CA HIS A 90 16.87 -0.89 -3.01
C HIS A 90 16.96 -2.03 -2.01
N GLY A 91 16.42 -1.86 -0.81
CA GLY A 91 16.32 -2.90 0.21
C GLY A 91 15.49 -4.09 -0.29
N ILE A 92 14.28 -3.83 -0.80
CA ILE A 92 13.38 -4.87 -1.32
C ILE A 92 13.99 -5.55 -2.56
N ARG A 93 14.57 -4.77 -3.48
CA ARG A 93 15.23 -5.31 -4.67
C ARG A 93 16.39 -6.23 -4.34
N ARG A 94 17.20 -5.89 -3.33
CA ARG A 94 18.41 -6.64 -2.97
C ARG A 94 18.13 -7.85 -2.06
N HIS A 95 17.17 -7.74 -1.16
CA HIS A 95 16.97 -8.70 -0.07
C HIS A 95 15.58 -9.35 -0.04
N GLY A 96 14.72 -9.01 -1.00
CA GLY A 96 13.30 -9.35 -0.92
C GLY A 96 12.56 -8.49 0.10
N TYR A 97 11.25 -8.71 0.22
CA TYR A 97 10.43 -7.99 1.20
C TYR A 97 10.73 -8.46 2.63
N LYS A 98 11.00 -7.51 3.53
CA LYS A 98 11.08 -7.74 4.98
C LYS A 98 9.93 -7.02 5.66
N THR A 99 9.30 -7.68 6.63
CA THR A 99 8.28 -7.08 7.48
C THR A 99 8.85 -5.94 8.31
N GLN A 100 8.00 -5.01 8.76
CA GLN A 100 8.44 -3.95 9.67
C GLN A 100 9.02 -4.52 10.97
N GLN A 101 8.51 -5.66 11.45
CA GLN A 101 9.06 -6.35 12.63
C GLN A 101 10.48 -6.88 12.38
N GLU A 102 10.77 -7.45 11.21
CA GLU A 102 12.11 -7.91 10.85
C GLU A 102 13.08 -6.75 10.71
N LEU A 103 12.64 -5.65 10.10
CA LEU A 103 13.43 -4.42 9.98
C LEU A 103 13.72 -3.82 11.36
N ALA A 104 12.75 -3.80 12.28
CA ALA A 104 12.93 -3.30 13.64
C ALA A 104 13.95 -4.09 14.46
N ARG A 105 14.06 -5.40 14.23
CA ARG A 105 15.09 -6.21 14.88
C ARG A 105 16.49 -5.94 14.33
N GLN A 106 16.60 -5.49 13.08
CA GLN A 106 17.89 -5.24 12.41
C GLN A 106 18.35 -3.79 12.59
N HIS A 107 17.40 -2.86 12.62
CA HIS A 107 17.63 -1.42 12.64
C HIS A 107 16.59 -0.72 13.56
N PRO A 108 16.69 -0.89 14.90
CA PRO A 108 15.69 -0.39 15.84
C PRO A 108 15.48 1.13 15.79
N ASP A 109 16.51 1.89 15.41
CA ASP A 109 16.44 3.37 15.32
C ASP A 109 15.91 3.89 13.97
N ASP A 110 15.81 3.04 12.95
CA ASP A 110 15.39 3.39 11.57
C ASP A 110 14.15 2.61 11.11
N SER A 111 13.60 1.75 11.98
CA SER A 111 12.43 0.95 11.65
C SER A 111 11.14 1.70 11.95
N ARG A 112 10.22 1.69 11.00
CA ARG A 112 8.85 2.13 11.22
C ARG A 112 8.15 1.20 12.21
N HIS A 113 7.08 1.69 12.83
CA HIS A 113 6.33 0.93 13.83
C HIS A 113 5.74 -0.35 13.17
N PRO A 114 5.56 -1.47 13.89
CA PRO A 114 4.87 -2.64 13.33
C PRO A 114 3.46 -2.36 12.79
N ASP A 115 2.81 -1.27 13.23
CA ASP A 115 1.54 -0.79 12.69
C ASP A 115 1.67 -0.18 11.29
N ASP A 116 2.87 0.23 10.90
CA ASP A 116 3.19 0.71 9.56
C ASP A 116 3.42 -0.44 8.58
N GLU A 117 3.07 -1.70 8.88
CA GLU A 117 3.07 -2.80 7.88
C GLU A 117 2.05 -2.54 6.76
N MET A 118 2.20 -3.16 5.57
CA MET A 118 1.18 -3.05 4.52
C MET A 118 -0.15 -3.60 5.04
N GLN A 119 -1.16 -2.73 5.10
CA GLN A 119 -2.47 -3.06 5.66
C GLN A 119 -3.42 -3.45 4.55
N VAL A 120 -4.21 -4.49 4.78
CA VAL A 120 -5.26 -4.93 3.86
C VAL A 120 -6.59 -5.10 4.57
N LEU A 121 -7.67 -4.90 3.84
CA LEU A 121 -9.03 -5.19 4.28
C LEU A 121 -9.63 -6.29 3.40
N ILE A 122 -10.58 -7.04 3.97
CA ILE A 122 -11.34 -8.07 3.25
C ILE A 122 -12.80 -7.59 3.12
N THR A 123 -13.22 -7.30 1.89
CA THR A 123 -14.55 -6.72 1.60
C THR A 123 -15.68 -7.71 1.86
N ARG A 124 -16.95 -7.25 1.76
CA ARG A 124 -18.13 -8.11 1.88
C ARG A 124 -18.17 -9.23 0.87
N ASP A 125 -17.45 -9.11 -0.24
CA ASP A 125 -17.39 -10.10 -1.32
C ASP A 125 -16.16 -11.02 -1.21
N GLY A 126 -15.20 -10.66 -0.37
CA GLY A 126 -13.97 -11.42 -0.14
C GLY A 126 -12.76 -10.93 -0.93
N GLU A 127 -12.89 -9.76 -1.56
CA GLU A 127 -11.78 -9.09 -2.24
C GLU A 127 -10.80 -8.53 -1.21
N VAL A 128 -9.51 -8.60 -1.54
CA VAL A 128 -8.45 -8.01 -0.73
C VAL A 128 -8.14 -6.63 -1.30
N VAL A 129 -8.29 -5.60 -0.47
CA VAL A 129 -8.09 -4.20 -0.85
C VAL A 129 -7.02 -3.57 0.03
N LEU A 130 -6.29 -2.58 -0.51
CA LEU A 130 -5.30 -1.85 0.28
C LEU A 130 -6.00 -1.00 1.34
N GLY A 131 -5.45 -1.01 2.54
CA GLY A 131 -5.94 -0.18 3.64
C GLY A 131 -5.29 1.18 3.73
N TYR A 132 -5.14 1.66 4.96
CA TYR A 132 -4.74 3.04 5.24
C TYR A 132 -3.26 3.34 4.95
N GLY A 133 -2.44 2.32 4.70
CA GLY A 133 -1.01 2.49 4.48
C GLY A 133 -0.38 1.39 3.62
N GLY A 134 0.74 1.71 3.00
CA GLY A 134 1.54 0.77 2.22
C GLY A 134 1.55 0.98 0.71
N SER A 135 0.92 2.03 0.17
CA SER A 135 0.81 2.27 -1.28
C SER A 135 2.16 2.20 -2.01
N HIS A 136 3.20 2.88 -1.52
CA HIS A 136 4.54 2.82 -2.13
C HIS A 136 5.16 1.43 -2.07
N ARG A 137 5.02 0.72 -0.97
CA ARG A 137 5.56 -0.65 -0.86
C ARG A 137 4.81 -1.59 -1.80
N LEU A 138 3.49 -1.44 -1.92
CA LEU A 138 2.69 -2.19 -2.88
C LEU A 138 3.16 -1.94 -4.32
N ALA A 139 3.35 -0.67 -4.69
CA ALA A 139 3.87 -0.29 -6.00
C ALA A 139 5.29 -0.86 -6.24
N ILE A 140 6.19 -0.79 -5.26
CA ILE A 140 7.54 -1.35 -5.36
C ILE A 140 7.49 -2.86 -5.57
N VAL A 141 6.70 -3.60 -4.79
CA VAL A 141 6.65 -5.07 -4.90
C VAL A 141 5.98 -5.53 -6.19
N GLN A 142 5.02 -4.76 -6.70
CA GLN A 142 4.42 -4.95 -8.03
C GLN A 142 5.45 -4.70 -9.13
N LEU A 143 6.16 -3.56 -9.09
CA LEU A 143 7.20 -3.21 -10.06
C LEU A 143 8.33 -4.26 -10.10
N LEU A 144 8.73 -4.78 -8.94
CA LEU A 144 9.77 -5.80 -8.83
C LEU A 144 9.27 -7.23 -9.10
N GLY A 145 7.96 -7.43 -9.31
CA GLY A 145 7.38 -8.74 -9.64
C GLY A 145 7.45 -9.77 -8.52
N LEU A 146 7.35 -9.36 -7.25
CA LEU A 146 7.35 -10.32 -6.14
C LEU A 146 6.07 -11.16 -6.15
N ALA A 147 6.23 -12.49 -6.07
CA ALA A 147 5.10 -13.43 -6.12
C ALA A 147 4.18 -13.35 -4.89
N SER A 148 4.73 -13.01 -3.72
CA SER A 148 3.98 -12.93 -2.46
C SER A 148 4.70 -12.05 -1.46
N VAL A 149 3.94 -11.34 -0.63
CA VAL A 149 4.45 -10.50 0.46
C VAL A 149 3.57 -10.65 1.71
N PRO A 150 4.16 -10.57 2.92
CA PRO A 150 3.39 -10.52 4.16
C PRO A 150 2.60 -9.20 4.25
N VAL A 151 1.37 -9.30 4.73
CA VAL A 151 0.47 -8.16 4.95
C VAL A 151 -0.24 -8.29 6.30
N ARG A 152 -0.71 -7.17 6.84
CA ARG A 152 -1.53 -7.14 8.04
C ARG A 152 -3.00 -6.94 7.67
N VAL A 153 -3.85 -7.91 8.02
CA VAL A 153 -5.30 -7.74 7.90
C VAL A 153 -5.78 -6.85 9.04
N VAL A 154 -6.37 -5.70 8.70
CA VAL A 154 -6.84 -4.72 9.70
C VAL A 154 -8.36 -4.66 9.81
N ALA A 155 -9.09 -5.13 8.80
CA ALA A 155 -10.55 -5.26 8.86
C ALA A 155 -11.06 -6.39 7.97
N ILE A 156 -12.12 -7.04 8.43
CA ILE A 156 -12.85 -8.09 7.72
C ILE A 156 -14.33 -7.73 7.79
N HIS A 157 -14.99 -7.71 6.64
CA HIS A 157 -16.43 -7.47 6.59
C HIS A 157 -17.20 -8.70 7.11
N PRO A 158 -18.16 -8.54 8.04
CA PRO A 158 -18.88 -9.66 8.67
C PRO A 158 -19.60 -10.57 7.66
N ARG A 159 -20.27 -9.99 6.65
CA ARG A 159 -20.95 -10.78 5.59
C ARG A 159 -20.06 -11.78 4.88
N TRP A 160 -18.78 -11.45 4.64
CA TRP A 160 -17.86 -12.42 4.06
C TRP A 160 -17.56 -13.54 5.04
N LEU A 161 -17.29 -13.18 6.31
CA LEU A 161 -17.02 -14.13 7.39
C LEU A 161 -18.18 -15.09 7.60
N ASP A 162 -19.43 -14.61 7.59
CA ASP A 162 -20.63 -15.44 7.77
C ASP A 162 -20.78 -16.47 6.64
N ARG A 163 -20.65 -16.04 5.39
CA ARG A 163 -20.70 -16.95 4.22
C ARG A 163 -19.58 -17.97 4.27
N PHE A 164 -18.43 -17.60 4.81
CA PHE A 164 -17.26 -18.47 4.90
C PHE A 164 -17.38 -19.49 6.03
N GLN A 165 -17.85 -19.09 7.22
CA GLN A 165 -18.05 -19.98 8.36
C GLN A 165 -19.07 -21.09 8.06
N GLN A 166 -20.10 -20.78 7.26
CA GLN A 166 -21.06 -21.77 6.77
C GLN A 166 -20.40 -22.89 5.95
N ARG A 167 -19.21 -22.67 5.39
CA ARG A 167 -18.45 -23.65 4.60
C ARG A 167 -17.43 -24.47 5.41
N LYS A 168 -17.41 -24.36 6.75
CA LYS A 168 -16.55 -25.13 7.67
C LYS A 168 -15.03 -25.11 7.37
N HIS A 169 -14.53 -24.07 6.71
CA HIS A 169 -13.09 -23.93 6.49
C HIS A 169 -12.39 -23.33 7.71
N SER A 170 -11.13 -23.74 7.96
CA SER A 170 -10.32 -23.16 9.03
C SER A 170 -9.80 -21.76 8.64
N LEU A 171 -9.54 -20.90 9.63
CA LEU A 171 -8.98 -19.54 9.43
C LEU A 171 -7.63 -19.53 8.69
N ARG A 172 -6.86 -20.61 8.79
CA ARG A 172 -5.63 -20.81 7.99
C ARG A 172 -5.93 -21.02 6.50
N SER A 173 -7.02 -21.73 6.21
CA SER A 173 -7.56 -21.86 4.86
C SER A 173 -8.15 -20.53 4.36
N CYS A 174 -8.73 -19.69 5.23
CA CYS A 174 -9.19 -18.31 4.87
C CYS A 174 -8.09 -17.48 4.22
N LEU A 175 -6.95 -17.34 4.91
CA LEU A 175 -5.86 -16.46 4.47
C LEU A 175 -5.15 -17.01 3.23
N HIS A 176 -5.06 -18.34 3.13
CA HIS A 176 -4.52 -19.02 1.95
C HIS A 176 -5.41 -18.85 0.71
N HIS A 177 -6.74 -18.88 0.84
CA HIS A 177 -7.66 -18.65 -0.29
C HIS A 177 -7.72 -17.18 -0.72
N ALA A 178 -7.74 -16.23 0.21
CA ALA A 178 -7.68 -14.80 -0.10
C ALA A 178 -6.38 -14.45 -0.86
N SER A 179 -5.24 -15.05 -0.47
CA SER A 179 -3.97 -14.91 -1.17
C SER A 179 -3.98 -15.49 -2.59
N ARG A 180 -4.73 -16.57 -2.85
CA ARG A 180 -4.88 -17.14 -4.20
C ARG A 180 -5.83 -16.34 -5.09
N ALA A 181 -6.93 -15.83 -4.54
CA ALA A 181 -7.85 -14.96 -5.26
C ALA A 181 -7.16 -13.69 -5.78
N ALA A 182 -6.24 -13.12 -4.99
CA ALA A 182 -5.41 -11.99 -5.43
C ALA A 182 -4.46 -12.35 -6.60
N ALA A 183 -3.96 -13.59 -6.67
CA ALA A 183 -3.11 -14.06 -7.77
C ALA A 183 -3.89 -14.28 -9.08
N ASP A 184 -5.16 -14.67 -9.00
CA ASP A 184 -6.01 -14.89 -10.18
C ASP A 184 -6.41 -13.55 -10.87
N ILE A 185 -6.45 -12.44 -10.12
CA ILE A 185 -6.71 -11.10 -10.65
C ILE A 185 -5.56 -10.64 -11.58
N SER A 186 -4.30 -10.92 -11.24
CA SER A 186 -3.15 -10.66 -12.13
C SER A 186 -3.22 -11.46 -13.44
N SER A 187 -3.76 -12.69 -13.41
CA SER A 187 -3.93 -13.50 -14.63
C SER A 187 -5.03 -12.97 -15.56
N THR A 188 -6.02 -12.27 -15.00
CA THR A 188 -7.17 -11.76 -15.74
C THR A 188 -6.88 -10.39 -16.36
N ALA A 189 -6.05 -9.58 -15.70
CA ALA A 189 -5.52 -8.33 -16.26
C ALA A 189 -4.59 -8.59 -17.46
N LEU A 190 -3.68 -9.57 -17.38
CA LEU A 190 -2.82 -9.96 -18.51
C LEU A 190 -3.59 -10.50 -19.73
N ARG A 191 -4.80 -11.04 -19.55
CA ARG A 191 -5.63 -11.56 -20.65
C ARG A 191 -6.40 -10.48 -21.42
N ARG A 192 -6.59 -9.29 -20.85
CA ARG A 192 -7.28 -8.18 -21.55
C ARG A 192 -6.35 -7.41 -22.48
N ASP A 193 -5.05 -7.39 -22.22
CA ASP A 193 -4.08 -6.67 -23.06
C ASP A 193 -3.68 -7.45 -24.33
N ASN A 194 -3.94 -8.76 -24.35
CA ASN A 194 -3.57 -9.62 -25.48
C ASN A 194 -4.68 -9.81 -26.54
N ARG A 195 -5.72 -8.97 -26.52
CA ARG A 195 -6.82 -8.94 -27.52
C ARG A 195 -6.86 -7.67 -28.38
N SER A 196 -5.87 -6.79 -28.23
CA SER A 196 -5.68 -5.63 -29.11
C SER A 196 -4.43 -5.84 -29.96
N ARG A 197 -4.54 -6.70 -30.97
CA ARG A 197 -3.63 -6.75 -32.12
C ARG A 197 -4.47 -6.74 -33.39
#